data_AF-A0A6A5Z422-F1
#
_entry.id   AF-A0A6A5Z422-F1
#
_cell.length_a   1.000
_cell.length_b   1.000
_cell.length_c   1.000
_cell.angle_alpha   90.00
_cell.angle_beta   90.00
_cell.angle_gamma   90.00
#
_symmetry.space_group_name_H-M   'P 1'
#
loop_
_entity.id
_entity.type
_entity.pdbx_description
1 polymer ?
#
loop_
_entity_poly.entity_id
_entity_poly.type
_entity_poly.pdbx_seq_one_letter_code
_entity_poly.pdbx_strand_id
1 'polypeptide(L)'
;MRLAAGLPNMLEMSLFLLSQGIDGNIQNSKGCTALIQICHLMGQSPDLDGKLRPLADVIIRNQADLTISDEHGYSACTLIFHNRSGLEYLERFVCRYIDLLALHDMNTVDYWLITALARAYPTFQRCLEAENESYRTPLSLSSVRNRPSVRLVELDFDLQLASLKMAKPKHRTHFMQALCAKGTLEMVQPFLGGGLNLDEIETPSSRNYLRAAARNGNMEVVNALMEAGASVDGLSNFTRPYMVVNGVVDEIIERWHSVRRGRPHFDGHTESVESEFWILSRLLQNPTFRNPNVLLLAVWWELDHAVFEALLAHGCGRRDGQAPASWLLQTYGSEVIEAIKCDNPIVTAMLDYGLALEVEDNFGSTALIHALDKGRGKIDYTHVLIAAGADLERRAGCGYTPLDFAEMNMRARHPRMPQRAWNAKAVEYCNSRLVSEEEDKETYMAVKKAIKERTGYQATLRIPVSTVPSWGFRDIFLRSASIVERDMPNVGLTVLGIILTLVSLLWLKLWAFVWRAMILGSLPNLITMGTSVFCSLVWLLYY
;
A
#
# COMPACT_ATOMS: atom_id res chain seq x y z
N MET A 1 24.52 -1.96 -33.42
CA MET A 1 24.26 -2.75 -32.20
C MET A 1 22.77 -2.97 -31.92
N ARG A 2 21.92 -1.92 -31.77
CA ARG A 2 20.45 -2.10 -31.56
C ARG A 2 19.74 -2.96 -32.61
N LEU A 3 19.98 -2.71 -33.90
CA LEU A 3 19.41 -3.52 -35.01
C LEU A 3 20.03 -4.91 -35.14
N ALA A 4 21.17 -5.15 -34.49
CA ALA A 4 21.92 -6.39 -34.56
C ALA A 4 21.70 -7.28 -33.33
N ALA A 5 21.00 -6.83 -32.27
CA ALA A 5 20.84 -7.44 -30.93
C ALA A 5 20.20 -8.84 -30.89
N GLY A 6 19.93 -9.44 -32.05
CA GLY A 6 19.49 -10.82 -32.21
C GLY A 6 20.17 -11.57 -33.35
N LEU A 7 21.22 -11.02 -33.95
CA LEU A 7 21.96 -11.68 -35.03
C LEU A 7 23.06 -12.58 -34.44
N PRO A 8 23.17 -13.85 -34.89
CA PRO A 8 24.19 -14.80 -34.39
C PRO A 8 25.63 -14.29 -34.56
N ASN A 9 25.87 -13.37 -35.49
CA ASN A 9 27.21 -12.88 -35.84
C ASN A 9 27.59 -11.58 -35.11
N MET A 10 26.79 -11.07 -34.16
CA MET A 10 27.13 -9.79 -33.49
C MET A 10 28.47 -9.87 -32.75
N LEU A 11 28.69 -10.96 -32.01
CA LEU A 11 29.89 -11.12 -31.20
C LEU A 11 31.13 -11.18 -32.10
N GLU A 12 31.06 -11.93 -33.20
CA GLU A 12 32.13 -12.03 -34.20
C GLU A 12 32.39 -10.70 -34.92
N MET A 13 31.35 -9.98 -35.33
CA MET A 13 31.52 -8.65 -35.95
C MET A 13 32.12 -7.64 -34.97
N SER A 14 31.73 -7.68 -33.70
CA SER A 14 32.26 -6.75 -32.70
C SER A 14 33.71 -7.07 -32.35
N LEU A 15 34.06 -8.36 -32.25
CA LEU A 15 35.45 -8.83 -32.13
C LEU A 15 36.29 -8.40 -33.32
N PHE A 16 35.75 -8.52 -34.54
CA PHE A 16 36.42 -8.05 -35.74
C PHE A 16 36.67 -6.55 -35.69
N LEU A 17 35.66 -5.74 -35.37
CA LEU A 17 35.80 -4.28 -35.28
C LEU A 17 36.84 -3.85 -34.22
N LEU A 18 36.84 -4.50 -33.05
CA LEU A 18 37.85 -4.26 -32.01
C LEU A 18 39.26 -4.69 -32.48
N SER A 19 39.37 -5.81 -33.21
CA SER A 19 40.65 -6.25 -33.80
C SER A 19 41.20 -5.30 -34.86
N GLN A 20 40.34 -4.49 -35.50
CA GLN A 20 40.74 -3.44 -36.43
C GLN A 20 41.18 -2.15 -35.71
N GLY A 21 41.23 -2.14 -34.38
CA GLY A 21 41.69 -1.00 -33.59
C GLY A 21 40.66 0.11 -33.43
N ILE A 22 39.37 -0.19 -33.61
CA ILE A 22 38.29 0.78 -33.34
C ILE A 22 38.20 0.99 -31.83
N ASP A 23 38.28 2.25 -31.40
CA ASP A 23 38.13 2.64 -30.00
C ASP A 23 36.69 2.36 -29.51
N GLY A 24 36.58 1.48 -28.50
CA GLY A 24 35.32 1.10 -27.88
C GLY A 24 34.68 2.22 -27.04
N ASN A 25 35.44 3.28 -26.75
CA ASN A 25 35.03 4.40 -25.89
C ASN A 25 34.41 5.57 -26.67
N ILE A 26 34.26 5.45 -27.99
CA ILE A 26 33.60 6.47 -28.81
C ILE A 26 32.15 6.65 -28.34
N GLN A 27 31.82 7.88 -27.96
CA GLN A 27 30.48 8.27 -27.56
C GLN A 27 29.62 8.67 -28.76
N ASN A 28 28.35 8.28 -28.73
CA ASN A 28 27.35 8.79 -29.66
C ASN A 28 26.84 10.19 -29.23
N SER A 29 25.87 10.74 -29.96
CA SER A 29 25.26 12.05 -29.65
C SER A 29 24.55 12.14 -28.29
N LYS A 30 24.37 11.02 -27.59
CA LYS A 30 23.78 10.91 -26.25
C LYS A 30 24.81 10.61 -25.16
N GLY A 31 26.10 10.64 -25.50
CA GLY A 31 27.18 10.28 -24.56
C GLY A 31 27.32 8.78 -24.32
N CYS A 32 26.56 7.91 -24.98
CA CYS A 32 26.66 6.47 -24.75
C CYS A 32 27.84 5.88 -25.53
N THR A 33 28.72 5.17 -24.83
CA THR A 33 29.72 4.26 -25.42
C THR A 33 29.05 2.97 -25.90
N ALA A 34 29.80 2.13 -26.63
CA ALA A 34 29.34 0.80 -27.02
C ALA A 34 28.94 -0.05 -25.79
N LEU A 35 29.73 0.04 -24.71
CA LEU A 35 29.47 -0.68 -23.46
C LEU A 35 28.18 -0.19 -22.79
N ILE A 36 28.00 1.13 -22.61
CA ILE A 36 26.79 1.71 -22.03
C ILE A 36 25.54 1.29 -22.82
N GLN A 37 25.62 1.30 -24.15
CA GLN A 37 24.51 0.90 -25.01
C GLN A 37 24.14 -0.58 -24.83
N ILE A 38 25.12 -1.45 -24.60
CA ILE A 38 24.92 -2.87 -24.31
C ILE A 38 24.31 -3.04 -22.92
N CYS A 39 24.83 -2.36 -21.90
CA CYS A 39 24.30 -2.43 -20.54
C CYS A 39 22.82 -2.01 -20.48
N HIS A 40 22.43 -0.97 -21.24
CA HIS A 40 21.01 -0.60 -21.38
C HIS A 40 20.15 -1.69 -22.04
N LEU A 41 20.68 -2.42 -23.03
CA LEU A 41 19.95 -3.50 -23.68
C LEU A 41 19.86 -4.75 -22.78
N MET A 42 20.91 -5.04 -22.02
CA MET A 42 20.91 -6.10 -21.02
C MET A 42 19.82 -5.88 -19.96
N GLY A 43 19.60 -4.63 -19.54
CA GLY A 43 18.54 -4.29 -18.59
C GLY A 43 17.11 -4.27 -19.16
N GLN A 44 16.92 -4.44 -20.47
CA GLN A 44 15.57 -4.44 -21.06
C GLN A 44 14.89 -5.81 -21.01
N SER A 45 15.66 -6.90 -21.07
CA SER A 45 15.11 -8.24 -20.95
C SER A 45 16.16 -9.26 -20.47
N PRO A 46 15.74 -10.27 -19.69
CA PRO A 46 16.63 -11.32 -19.20
C PRO A 46 17.25 -12.15 -20.34
N ASP A 47 16.52 -12.33 -21.44
CA ASP A 47 17.02 -13.04 -22.62
C ASP A 47 18.16 -12.29 -23.30
N LEU A 48 18.14 -10.95 -23.26
CA LEU A 48 19.20 -10.11 -23.80
C LEU A 48 20.40 -10.03 -22.86
N ASP A 49 20.19 -10.02 -21.53
CA ASP A 49 21.27 -10.06 -20.53
C ASP A 49 22.23 -11.22 -20.79
N GLY A 50 21.70 -12.45 -20.90
CA GLY A 50 22.50 -13.65 -21.17
C GLY A 50 23.22 -13.63 -22.54
N LYS A 51 22.58 -13.08 -23.58
CA LYS A 51 23.14 -13.03 -24.94
C LYS A 51 24.21 -11.96 -25.12
N LEU A 52 24.06 -10.82 -24.44
CA LEU A 52 24.94 -9.67 -24.60
C LEU A 52 26.08 -9.62 -23.59
N ARG A 53 26.00 -10.38 -22.48
CA ARG A 53 27.07 -10.48 -21.49
C ARG A 53 28.43 -10.90 -22.08
N PRO A 54 28.54 -11.92 -22.94
CA PRO A 54 29.82 -12.26 -23.57
C PRO A 54 30.42 -11.12 -24.39
N LEU A 55 29.56 -10.27 -24.99
CA LEU A 55 30.02 -9.09 -25.72
C LEU A 55 30.51 -7.98 -24.78
N ALA A 56 29.80 -7.74 -23.67
CA ALA A 56 30.26 -6.83 -22.63
C ALA A 56 31.63 -7.25 -22.08
N ASP A 57 31.85 -8.56 -21.84
CA ASP A 57 33.13 -9.09 -21.38
C ASP A 57 34.29 -8.78 -22.34
N VAL A 58 34.05 -8.93 -23.64
CA VAL A 58 35.04 -8.65 -24.68
C VAL A 58 35.39 -7.17 -24.72
N ILE A 59 34.40 -6.29 -24.60
CA ILE A 59 34.63 -4.84 -24.62
C ILE A 59 35.43 -4.41 -23.38
N ILE A 60 35.07 -4.91 -22.19
CA ILE A 60 35.79 -4.62 -20.95
C ILE A 60 37.24 -5.13 -21.00
N ARG A 61 37.47 -6.34 -21.52
CA ARG A 61 38.83 -6.89 -21.71
C ARG A 61 39.71 -6.04 -22.63
N ASN A 62 39.10 -5.32 -23.57
CA ASN A 62 39.79 -4.42 -24.49
C ASN A 62 39.84 -2.98 -23.95
N GLN A 63 40.04 -2.82 -22.64
CA GLN A 63 40.26 -1.51 -21.98
C GLN A 63 39.13 -0.50 -22.21
N ALA A 64 37.89 -0.96 -22.09
CA ALA A 64 36.77 -0.04 -22.04
C ALA A 64 36.86 0.85 -20.78
N ASP A 65 36.67 2.14 -20.97
CA ASP A 65 36.65 3.11 -19.88
C ASP A 65 35.32 3.01 -19.13
N LEU A 66 35.40 2.59 -17.88
CA LEU A 66 34.26 2.38 -16.98
C LEU A 66 33.80 3.68 -16.30
N THR A 67 34.58 4.76 -16.42
CA THR A 67 34.30 6.06 -15.79
C THR A 67 33.33 6.91 -16.61
N ILE A 68 33.23 6.63 -17.91
CA ILE A 68 32.36 7.36 -18.83
C ILE A 68 30.88 7.14 -18.47
N SER A 69 30.14 8.24 -18.44
CA SER A 69 28.68 8.26 -18.23
C SER A 69 27.92 8.79 -19.45
N ASP A 70 26.66 8.40 -19.57
CA ASP A 70 25.75 8.96 -20.57
C ASP A 70 25.27 10.39 -20.21
N GLU A 71 24.42 10.98 -21.06
CA GLU A 71 23.82 12.31 -20.85
C GLU A 71 23.00 12.44 -19.55
N HIS A 72 22.57 11.32 -18.95
CA HIS A 72 21.81 11.28 -17.71
C HIS A 72 22.69 11.02 -16.47
N GLY A 73 23.99 10.75 -16.66
CA GLY A 73 24.94 10.44 -15.59
C GLY A 73 25.03 8.96 -15.23
N TYR A 74 24.49 8.05 -16.06
CA TYR A 74 24.63 6.62 -15.87
C TYR A 74 25.90 6.10 -16.55
N SER A 75 26.82 5.52 -15.77
CA SER A 75 27.94 4.75 -16.32
C SER A 75 27.58 3.31 -16.61
N ALA A 76 28.52 2.58 -17.21
CA ALA A 76 28.43 1.14 -17.34
C ALA A 76 28.28 0.45 -15.97
N CYS A 77 28.99 0.88 -14.92
CA CYS A 77 28.94 0.26 -13.60
C CYS A 77 27.54 0.38 -12.97
N THR A 78 26.99 1.60 -12.95
CA THR A 78 25.63 1.83 -12.45
C THR A 78 24.60 1.02 -13.25
N LEU A 79 24.67 1.02 -14.58
CA LEU A 79 23.72 0.27 -15.40
C LEU A 79 23.83 -1.24 -15.19
N ILE A 80 25.05 -1.77 -15.08
CA ILE A 80 25.25 -3.18 -14.76
C ILE A 80 24.64 -3.49 -13.41
N PHE A 81 24.87 -2.67 -12.38
CA PHE A 81 24.32 -2.91 -11.04
C PHE A 81 22.79 -3.01 -11.02
N HIS A 82 22.10 -2.21 -11.84
CA HIS A 82 20.65 -2.25 -11.97
C HIS A 82 20.13 -3.53 -12.66
N ASN A 83 20.98 -4.27 -13.38
CA ASN A 83 20.58 -5.49 -14.07
C ASN A 83 20.39 -6.66 -13.09
N ARG A 84 19.56 -7.63 -13.49
CA ARG A 84 19.13 -8.77 -12.65
C ARG A 84 20.28 -9.56 -11.98
N SER A 85 21.34 -9.85 -12.72
CA SER A 85 22.55 -10.52 -12.20
C SER A 85 23.77 -9.60 -12.26
N GLY A 86 23.49 -8.30 -12.14
CA GLY A 86 24.45 -7.22 -12.21
C GLY A 86 25.45 -7.22 -11.07
N LEU A 87 24.99 -7.41 -9.84
CA LEU A 87 25.83 -7.48 -8.65
C LEU A 87 26.88 -8.60 -8.75
N GLU A 88 26.44 -9.82 -9.09
CA GLU A 88 27.33 -10.96 -9.30
C GLU A 88 28.32 -10.70 -10.44
N TYR A 89 27.86 -10.06 -11.52
CA TYR A 89 28.72 -9.70 -12.65
C TYR A 89 29.77 -8.65 -12.28
N LEU A 90 29.38 -7.62 -11.51
CA LEU A 90 30.29 -6.60 -11.00
C LEU A 90 31.35 -7.23 -10.11
N GLU A 91 30.93 -7.98 -9.10
CA GLU A 91 31.81 -8.62 -8.12
C GLU A 91 32.80 -9.58 -8.81
N ARG A 92 32.30 -10.47 -9.66
CA ARG A 92 33.13 -11.55 -10.22
C ARG A 92 33.99 -11.11 -11.38
N PHE A 93 33.59 -10.10 -12.15
CA PHE A 93 34.27 -9.76 -13.40
C PHE A 93 34.70 -8.30 -13.46
N VAL A 94 33.74 -7.35 -13.39
CA VAL A 94 34.03 -5.93 -13.66
C VAL A 94 35.00 -5.33 -12.66
N CYS A 95 34.88 -5.68 -11.37
CA CYS A 95 35.77 -5.18 -10.32
C CYS A 95 37.25 -5.55 -10.53
N ARG A 96 37.57 -6.54 -11.39
CA ARG A 96 38.96 -6.87 -11.72
C ARG A 96 39.63 -5.86 -12.67
N TYR A 97 38.84 -5.00 -13.29
CA TYR A 97 39.28 -3.98 -14.24
C TYR A 97 39.11 -2.57 -13.69
N ILE A 98 38.74 -2.42 -12.42
CA ILE A 98 38.69 -1.15 -11.73
C ILE A 98 39.94 -1.03 -10.89
N ASP A 99 40.82 -0.12 -11.29
CA ASP A 99 42.04 0.24 -10.57
C ASP A 99 41.82 1.51 -9.73
N LEU A 100 42.83 1.91 -8.93
CA LEU A 100 42.69 3.09 -8.07
C LEU A 100 42.55 4.39 -8.85
N LEU A 101 43.17 4.48 -10.03
CA LEU A 101 43.06 5.67 -10.89
C LEU A 101 41.64 5.82 -11.44
N ALA A 102 41.08 4.75 -12.00
CA ALA A 102 39.70 4.73 -12.46
C ALA A 102 38.74 5.07 -11.32
N LEU A 103 38.96 4.54 -10.10
CA LEU A 103 38.13 4.86 -8.94
C LEU A 103 38.12 6.37 -8.63
N HIS A 104 39.24 7.07 -8.78
CA HIS A 104 39.33 8.52 -8.56
C HIS A 104 38.64 9.34 -9.66
N ASP A 105 38.66 8.84 -10.89
CA ASP A 105 38.08 9.52 -12.06
C ASP A 105 36.57 9.23 -12.24
N MET A 106 36.01 8.28 -11.47
CA MET A 106 34.58 7.98 -11.49
C MET A 106 33.71 9.16 -11.04
N ASN A 107 32.49 9.21 -11.58
CA ASN A 107 31.48 10.12 -11.07
C ASN A 107 31.12 9.79 -9.61
N THR A 108 30.45 10.72 -8.92
CA THR A 108 30.14 10.58 -7.50
C THR A 108 29.30 9.35 -7.15
N VAL A 109 28.35 8.96 -8.02
CA VAL A 109 27.43 7.84 -7.76
C VAL A 109 28.15 6.51 -7.90
N ASP A 110 28.95 6.37 -8.95
CA ASP A 110 29.76 5.17 -9.18
C ASP A 110 30.85 5.02 -8.12
N TYR A 111 31.51 6.12 -7.75
CA TYR A 111 32.44 6.12 -6.64
C TYR A 111 31.79 5.56 -5.38
N TRP A 112 30.56 6.02 -5.03
CA TRP A 112 29.83 5.48 -3.88
C TRP A 112 29.46 4.00 -4.02
N LEU A 113 29.08 3.58 -5.21
CA LEU A 113 28.73 2.19 -5.50
C LEU A 113 29.95 1.27 -5.37
N ILE A 114 31.05 1.61 -6.03
CA ILE A 114 32.26 0.80 -6.03
C ILE A 114 32.91 0.79 -4.65
N THR A 115 32.92 1.90 -3.91
CA THR A 115 33.42 1.93 -2.53
C THR A 115 32.53 1.11 -1.57
N ALA A 116 31.21 1.15 -1.73
CA ALA A 116 30.29 0.31 -0.96
C ALA A 116 30.49 -1.18 -1.27
N LEU A 117 30.68 -1.53 -2.55
CA LEU A 117 31.03 -2.88 -2.98
C LEU A 117 32.37 -3.32 -2.37
N ALA A 118 33.43 -2.52 -2.51
CA ALA A 118 34.74 -2.84 -1.96
C ALA A 118 34.67 -3.11 -0.46
N ARG A 119 33.94 -2.30 0.32
CA ARG A 119 33.76 -2.55 1.76
C ARG A 119 32.99 -3.83 2.08
N ALA A 120 32.00 -4.20 1.28
CA ALA A 120 31.20 -5.40 1.51
C ALA A 120 31.95 -6.68 1.10
N TYR A 121 32.86 -6.59 0.13
CA TYR A 121 33.56 -7.74 -0.46
C TYR A 121 35.07 -7.70 -0.19
N PRO A 122 35.58 -8.50 0.78
CA PRO A 122 36.98 -8.45 1.20
C PRO A 122 38.01 -8.77 0.11
N THR A 123 37.63 -9.56 -0.90
CA THR A 123 38.50 -9.90 -2.03
C THR A 123 38.83 -8.68 -2.88
N PHE A 124 37.81 -7.88 -3.21
CA PHE A 124 37.98 -6.66 -3.99
C PHE A 124 38.70 -5.57 -3.18
N GLN A 125 38.35 -5.41 -1.89
CA GLN A 125 39.07 -4.52 -0.99
C GLN A 125 40.59 -4.79 -0.98
N ARG A 126 40.99 -6.05 -0.82
CA ARG A 126 42.41 -6.42 -0.79
C ARG A 126 43.13 -6.13 -2.10
N CYS A 127 42.46 -6.25 -3.24
CA CYS A 127 43.06 -5.90 -4.53
C CYS A 127 43.41 -4.40 -4.58
N LEU A 128 42.48 -3.53 -4.20
CA LEU A 128 42.72 -2.07 -4.15
C LEU A 128 43.78 -1.70 -3.11
N GLU A 129 43.75 -2.33 -1.94
CA GLU A 129 44.76 -2.10 -0.89
C GLU A 129 46.16 -2.52 -1.35
N ALA A 130 46.30 -3.67 -2.03
CA ALA A 130 47.57 -4.13 -2.59
C ALA A 130 48.11 -3.20 -3.69
N GLU A 131 47.23 -2.65 -4.51
CA GLU A 131 47.59 -1.66 -5.53
C GLU A 131 48.10 -0.35 -4.88
N ASN A 132 47.41 0.13 -3.84
CA ASN A 132 47.84 1.29 -3.05
C ASN A 132 49.21 1.05 -2.42
N GLU A 133 49.46 -0.16 -1.90
CA GLU A 133 50.77 -0.55 -1.39
C GLU A 133 51.86 -0.54 -2.48
N SER A 134 51.55 -0.95 -3.70
CA SER A 134 52.47 -0.89 -4.83
C SER A 134 52.85 0.55 -5.22
N TYR A 135 51.92 1.50 -5.13
CA TYR A 135 52.20 2.92 -5.38
C TYR A 135 52.97 3.59 -4.24
N ARG A 136 53.02 2.97 -3.04
CA ARG A 136 53.79 3.53 -1.91
C ARG A 136 55.28 3.33 -2.11
N THR A 137 56.05 4.32 -1.68
CA THR A 137 57.52 4.21 -1.62
C THR A 137 57.94 3.02 -0.74
N PRO A 138 58.82 2.13 -1.25
CA PRO A 138 59.30 0.95 -0.52
C PRO A 138 59.93 1.28 0.83
N LEU A 139 59.77 0.39 1.81
CA LEU A 139 60.29 0.52 3.19
C LEU A 139 61.79 0.84 3.26
N SER A 140 62.58 0.31 2.32
CA SER A 140 64.03 0.56 2.23
C SER A 140 64.41 2.01 1.91
N LEU A 141 63.46 2.79 1.36
CA LEU A 141 63.67 4.17 0.92
C LEU A 141 62.93 5.20 1.80
N SER A 142 62.24 4.76 2.85
CA SER A 142 61.35 5.60 3.68
C SER A 142 61.87 5.73 5.12
N SER A 143 62.16 6.96 5.58
CA SER A 143 62.67 7.25 6.94
C SER A 143 61.59 7.26 8.04
N VAL A 144 60.31 7.06 7.69
CA VAL A 144 59.18 7.14 8.62
C VAL A 144 58.99 5.81 9.37
N ARG A 145 59.27 5.80 10.68
CA ARG A 145 59.21 4.62 11.56
C ARG A 145 57.80 4.15 11.96
N ASN A 146 56.78 4.97 11.75
CA ASN A 146 55.38 4.63 12.02
C ASN A 146 54.52 5.16 10.88
N ARG A 147 54.17 4.31 9.92
CA ARG A 147 53.11 4.66 8.96
C ARG A 147 51.75 4.35 9.61
N PRO A 148 50.77 5.28 9.60
CA PRO A 148 49.40 5.00 10.03
C PRO A 148 48.81 3.87 9.16
N SER A 149 47.78 3.19 9.68
CA SER A 149 47.25 1.92 9.15
C SER A 149 47.08 1.88 7.63
N VAL A 150 47.27 0.69 7.05
CA VAL A 150 47.12 0.31 5.63
C VAL A 150 45.75 0.65 5.00
N ARG A 151 44.73 0.99 5.81
CA ARG A 151 43.38 1.28 5.34
C ARG A 151 43.37 2.36 4.25
N LEU A 152 42.74 2.01 3.13
CA LEU A 152 42.51 2.89 2.00
C LEU A 152 41.52 4.00 2.44
N VAL A 153 41.93 5.27 2.31
CA VAL A 153 41.12 6.43 2.79
C VAL A 153 39.83 6.53 1.99
N GLU A 154 39.87 6.17 0.72
CA GLU A 154 38.74 6.17 -0.20
C GLU A 154 37.69 5.11 0.17
N LEU A 155 38.03 4.13 1.01
CA LEU A 155 37.09 3.17 1.57
C LEU A 155 36.55 3.58 2.95
N ASP A 156 36.94 4.75 3.46
CA ASP A 156 36.42 5.25 4.73
C ASP A 156 34.91 5.53 4.63
N PHE A 157 34.14 4.84 5.48
CA PHE A 157 32.70 4.98 5.53
C PHE A 157 32.27 6.39 5.96
N ASP A 158 33.00 7.01 6.89
CA ASP A 158 32.62 8.33 7.40
C ASP A 158 32.77 9.40 6.32
N LEU A 159 33.80 9.29 5.47
CA LEU A 159 33.98 10.16 4.32
C LEU A 159 32.87 9.96 3.27
N GLN A 160 32.54 8.70 2.97
CA GLN A 160 31.43 8.43 2.05
C GLN A 160 30.11 8.97 2.60
N LEU A 161 29.80 8.71 3.87
CA LEU A 161 28.58 9.18 4.51
C LEU A 161 28.50 10.71 4.52
N ALA A 162 29.61 11.41 4.80
CA ALA A 162 29.68 12.87 4.73
C ALA A 162 29.40 13.38 3.32
N SER A 163 30.01 12.78 2.29
CA SER A 163 29.78 13.16 0.90
C SER A 163 28.32 12.94 0.47
N LEU A 164 27.70 11.85 0.92
CA LEU A 164 26.31 11.50 0.61
C LEU A 164 25.32 12.46 1.30
N LYS A 165 25.61 12.91 2.53
CA LYS A 165 24.81 13.95 3.22
C LYS A 165 24.88 15.31 2.52
N MET A 166 26.05 15.69 1.99
CA MET A 166 26.23 16.95 1.26
C MET A 166 25.67 16.92 -0.17
N ALA A 167 25.46 15.73 -0.73
CA ALA A 167 24.97 15.58 -2.08
C ALA A 167 23.53 16.06 -2.29
N LYS A 168 23.21 16.36 -3.56
CA LYS A 168 21.84 16.66 -3.99
C LYS A 168 20.92 15.45 -3.79
N PRO A 169 19.64 15.65 -3.39
CA PRO A 169 18.67 14.57 -3.21
C PRO A 169 18.63 13.58 -4.37
N LYS A 170 18.57 14.08 -5.62
CA LYS A 170 18.56 13.24 -6.83
C LYS A 170 19.65 12.17 -6.87
N HIS A 171 20.91 12.53 -6.62
CA HIS A 171 22.02 11.57 -6.69
C HIS A 171 22.01 10.61 -5.50
N ARG A 172 21.71 11.13 -4.31
CA ARG A 172 21.61 10.34 -3.08
C ARG A 172 20.48 9.31 -3.16
N THR A 173 19.28 9.73 -3.58
CA THR A 173 18.12 8.86 -3.68
C THR A 173 18.33 7.80 -4.74
N HIS A 174 18.90 8.17 -5.89
CA HIS A 174 19.20 7.23 -6.96
C HIS A 174 20.17 6.13 -6.50
N PHE A 175 21.29 6.52 -5.88
CA PHE A 175 22.26 5.59 -5.32
C PHE A 175 21.63 4.66 -4.27
N MET A 176 20.94 5.23 -3.26
CA MET A 176 20.35 4.45 -2.17
C MET A 176 19.21 3.54 -2.65
N GLN A 177 18.39 3.98 -3.61
CA GLN A 177 17.34 3.15 -4.22
C GLN A 177 17.95 1.95 -4.93
N ALA A 178 18.99 2.16 -5.75
CA ALA A 178 19.69 1.08 -6.43
C ALA A 178 20.30 0.10 -5.41
N LEU A 179 20.95 0.63 -4.38
CA LEU A 179 21.59 -0.16 -3.32
C LEU A 179 20.57 -1.02 -2.58
N CYS A 180 19.42 -0.47 -2.21
CA CYS A 180 18.37 -1.21 -1.51
C CYS A 180 17.65 -2.20 -2.43
N ALA A 181 17.54 -1.88 -3.72
CA ALA A 181 16.90 -2.71 -4.74
C ALA A 181 17.73 -3.92 -5.16
N LYS A 182 19.06 -3.83 -5.18
CA LYS A 182 19.95 -4.84 -5.78
C LYS A 182 21.15 -5.25 -4.91
N GLY A 183 21.52 -4.43 -3.93
CA GLY A 183 22.65 -4.69 -3.06
C GLY A 183 22.33 -5.71 -1.98
N THR A 184 23.38 -6.19 -1.31
CA THR A 184 23.24 -7.08 -0.15
C THR A 184 22.99 -6.30 1.13
N LEU A 185 22.58 -7.00 2.18
CA LEU A 185 22.40 -6.41 3.50
C LEU A 185 23.69 -5.76 4.02
N GLU A 186 24.85 -6.37 3.78
CA GLU A 186 26.16 -5.86 4.20
C GLU A 186 26.50 -4.52 3.54
N MET A 187 26.08 -4.32 2.29
CA MET A 187 26.26 -3.04 1.60
C MET A 187 25.38 -1.94 2.19
N VAL A 188 24.16 -2.27 2.59
CA VAL A 188 23.15 -1.30 3.06
C VAL A 188 23.32 -0.97 4.55
N GLN A 189 23.63 -1.96 5.38
CA GLN A 189 23.65 -1.87 6.85
C GLN A 189 24.43 -0.67 7.39
N PRO A 190 25.63 -0.31 6.89
CA PRO A 190 26.38 0.85 7.39
C PRO A 190 25.59 2.16 7.27
N PHE A 191 24.83 2.33 6.20
CA PHE A 191 24.09 3.57 5.92
C PHE A 191 22.85 3.74 6.82
N LEU A 192 22.30 2.66 7.35
CA LEU A 192 21.08 2.68 8.16
C LEU A 192 21.27 3.42 9.49
N GLY A 193 22.43 3.25 10.13
CA GLY A 193 22.80 3.97 11.36
C GLY A 193 23.40 5.37 11.13
N GLY A 194 23.62 5.75 9.86
CA GLY A 194 24.36 6.95 9.48
C GLY A 194 23.60 8.28 9.64
N GLY A 195 22.36 8.26 10.11
CA GLY A 195 21.52 9.46 10.23
C GLY A 195 21.08 10.03 8.88
N LEU A 196 20.90 9.17 7.89
CA LEU A 196 20.27 9.52 6.61
C LEU A 196 18.76 9.53 6.76
N ASN A 197 18.07 10.38 6.00
CA ASN A 197 16.62 10.32 5.90
C ASN A 197 16.22 9.10 5.05
N LEU A 198 15.72 8.04 5.69
CA LEU A 198 15.35 6.79 5.03
C LEU A 198 14.05 6.88 4.21
N ASP A 199 13.24 7.92 4.45
CA ASP A 199 11.98 8.18 3.75
C ASP A 199 12.11 9.21 2.62
N GLU A 200 13.34 9.52 2.23
CA GLU A 200 13.62 10.50 1.18
C GLU A 200 13.14 10.02 -0.20
N ILE A 201 12.52 10.94 -0.95
CA ILE A 201 12.03 10.73 -2.31
C ILE A 201 12.52 11.88 -3.20
N GLU A 202 12.82 11.59 -4.46
CA GLU A 202 13.23 12.61 -5.44
C GLU A 202 12.01 13.39 -5.95
N THR A 203 11.00 12.64 -6.36
CA THR A 203 9.74 13.17 -6.89
C THR A 203 8.57 12.49 -6.18
N PRO A 204 7.36 13.09 -6.19
CA PRO A 204 6.18 12.46 -5.59
C PRO A 204 5.85 11.08 -6.17
N SER A 205 6.28 10.78 -7.40
CA SER A 205 6.11 9.49 -8.05
C SER A 205 7.28 8.53 -7.88
N SER A 206 8.40 8.99 -7.32
CA SER A 206 9.56 8.14 -7.04
C SER A 206 9.33 7.27 -5.80
N ARG A 207 9.96 6.10 -5.78
CA ARG A 207 9.90 5.17 -4.64
C ARG A 207 10.86 5.63 -3.54
N ASN A 208 10.50 5.45 -2.28
CA ASN A 208 11.50 5.52 -1.20
C ASN A 208 12.37 4.24 -1.21
N TYR A 209 13.38 4.20 -0.35
CA TYR A 209 14.33 3.07 -0.28
C TYR A 209 13.64 1.75 0.04
N LEU A 210 12.69 1.80 0.97
CA LEU A 210 11.95 0.64 1.45
C LEU A 210 11.05 0.04 0.36
N ARG A 211 10.36 0.88 -0.43
CA ARG A 211 9.60 0.45 -1.62
C ARG A 211 10.49 -0.08 -2.74
N ALA A 212 11.68 0.49 -2.95
CA ALA A 212 12.62 0.01 -3.95
C ALA A 212 13.12 -1.41 -3.62
N ALA A 213 13.44 -1.68 -2.35
CA ALA A 213 13.81 -3.02 -1.88
C ALA A 213 12.66 -4.02 -2.05
N ALA A 214 11.45 -3.67 -1.59
CA ALA A 214 10.28 -4.53 -1.69
C ALA A 214 9.89 -4.89 -3.12
N ARG A 215 10.00 -3.94 -4.06
CA ARG A 215 9.72 -4.19 -5.48
C ARG A 215 10.62 -5.28 -6.08
N ASN A 216 11.89 -5.31 -5.65
CA ASN A 216 12.85 -6.29 -6.15
C ASN A 216 12.79 -7.60 -5.34
N GLY A 217 12.23 -7.57 -4.13
CA GLY A 217 12.08 -8.74 -3.27
C GLY A 217 13.22 -8.91 -2.27
N ASN A 218 14.00 -7.86 -1.99
CA ASN A 218 15.06 -7.89 -0.99
C ASN A 218 14.46 -7.74 0.41
N MET A 219 13.80 -8.80 0.89
CA MET A 219 13.02 -8.74 2.14
C MET A 219 13.91 -8.57 3.38
N GLU A 220 15.17 -9.01 3.33
CA GLU A 220 16.17 -8.76 4.37
C GLU A 220 16.47 -7.27 4.50
N VAL A 221 16.64 -6.58 3.36
CA VAL A 221 16.87 -5.13 3.32
C VAL A 221 15.61 -4.37 3.76
N VAL A 222 14.42 -4.83 3.35
CA VAL A 222 13.14 -4.27 3.84
C VAL A 222 13.07 -4.37 5.37
N ASN A 223 13.41 -5.53 5.94
CA ASN A 223 13.41 -5.72 7.39
C ASN A 223 14.44 -4.83 8.09
N ALA A 224 15.66 -4.73 7.56
CA ALA A 224 16.70 -3.87 8.12
C ALA A 224 16.33 -2.38 8.07
N LEU A 225 15.72 -1.91 6.97
CA LEU A 225 15.22 -0.54 6.86
C LEU A 225 14.12 -0.25 7.88
N MET A 226 13.20 -1.19 8.09
CA MET A 226 12.17 -1.06 9.14
C MET A 226 12.76 -0.99 10.54
N GLU A 227 13.73 -1.85 10.86
CA GLU A 227 14.43 -1.86 12.15
C GLU A 227 15.22 -0.56 12.38
N ALA A 228 15.71 0.07 11.31
CA ALA A 228 16.35 1.38 11.34
C ALA A 228 15.36 2.56 11.44
N GLY A 229 14.04 2.30 11.45
CA GLY A 229 13.01 3.32 11.63
C GLY A 229 12.47 3.94 10.34
N ALA A 230 12.72 3.33 9.17
CA ALA A 230 12.06 3.75 7.93
C ALA A 230 10.54 3.53 8.01
N SER A 231 9.76 4.48 7.47
CA SER A 231 8.31 4.40 7.48
C SER A 231 7.79 3.43 6.41
N VAL A 232 6.86 2.56 6.80
CA VAL A 232 6.23 1.55 5.93
C VAL A 232 5.40 2.20 4.82
N ASP A 233 4.66 3.26 5.18
CA ASP A 233 3.87 4.05 4.23
C ASP A 233 4.65 5.25 3.68
N GLY A 234 5.79 5.59 4.29
CA GLY A 234 6.67 6.68 3.83
C GLY A 234 5.96 8.03 3.84
N LEU A 235 6.07 8.76 2.72
CA LEU A 235 5.41 10.05 2.45
C LEU A 235 4.12 9.89 1.62
N SER A 236 3.51 8.69 1.62
CA SER A 236 2.32 8.39 0.83
C SER A 236 1.21 9.41 1.06
N ASN A 237 0.79 10.10 0.00
CA ASN A 237 -0.39 10.95 0.04
C ASN A 237 -1.56 10.29 -0.70
N PHE A 238 -2.37 9.54 0.06
CA PHE A 238 -3.53 8.79 -0.43
C PHE A 238 -4.68 9.68 -0.97
N THR A 239 -4.53 11.01 -0.93
CA THR A 239 -5.50 11.97 -1.49
C THR A 239 -5.26 12.28 -2.96
N ARG A 240 -4.12 11.89 -3.54
CA ARG A 240 -3.79 12.18 -4.95
C ARG A 240 -4.21 11.03 -5.89
N PRO A 241 -4.89 11.31 -7.01
CA PRO A 241 -5.49 10.28 -7.87
C PRO A 241 -4.51 9.53 -8.79
N TYR A 242 -3.25 9.97 -8.92
CA TYR A 242 -2.33 9.43 -9.93
C TYR A 242 -1.49 8.23 -9.48
N MET A 243 -1.63 7.77 -8.23
CA MET A 243 -0.85 6.63 -7.73
C MET A 243 -1.73 5.68 -6.94
N VAL A 244 -1.88 4.47 -7.49
CA VAL A 244 -2.63 3.37 -6.87
C VAL A 244 -1.78 2.67 -5.79
N VAL A 245 -0.48 2.53 -6.05
CA VAL A 245 0.50 1.89 -5.15
C VAL A 245 1.27 2.98 -4.42
N ASN A 246 1.05 3.11 -3.11
CA ASN A 246 1.58 4.21 -2.31
C ASN A 246 2.44 3.76 -1.13
N GLY A 247 2.18 2.57 -0.57
CA GLY A 247 2.97 1.97 0.50
C GLY A 247 3.85 0.81 0.03
N VAL A 248 4.72 0.32 0.92
CA VAL A 248 5.51 -0.89 0.67
C VAL A 248 4.64 -2.14 0.55
N VAL A 249 3.59 -2.26 1.37
CA VAL A 249 2.72 -3.44 1.35
C VAL A 249 2.01 -3.55 0.00
N ASP A 250 1.62 -2.42 -0.58
CA ASP A 250 1.06 -2.34 -1.94
C ASP A 250 2.05 -2.87 -2.97
N GLU A 251 3.33 -2.50 -2.85
CA GLU A 251 4.38 -2.88 -3.79
C GLU A 251 4.69 -4.39 -3.69
N ILE A 252 4.68 -4.95 -2.47
CA ILE A 252 4.83 -6.39 -2.24
C ILE A 252 3.64 -7.16 -2.82
N ILE A 253 2.42 -6.68 -2.62
CA ILE A 253 1.20 -7.27 -3.16
C ILE A 253 1.22 -7.29 -4.69
N GLU A 254 1.57 -6.16 -5.32
CA GLU A 254 1.69 -6.06 -6.77
C GLU A 254 2.76 -7.03 -7.28
N ARG A 255 3.90 -7.11 -6.59
CA ARG A 255 4.98 -8.03 -6.92
C ARG A 255 4.53 -9.50 -6.84
N TRP A 256 3.88 -9.91 -5.76
CA TRP A 256 3.39 -11.29 -5.59
C TRP A 256 2.40 -11.68 -6.68
N HIS A 257 1.51 -10.77 -7.07
CA HIS A 257 0.62 -10.97 -8.21
C HIS A 257 1.39 -11.20 -9.51
N SER A 258 2.39 -10.35 -9.79
CA SER A 258 3.26 -10.46 -10.97
C SER A 258 4.05 -11.77 -11.02
N VAL A 259 4.63 -12.19 -9.89
CA VAL A 259 5.37 -13.46 -9.77
C VAL A 259 4.46 -14.66 -10.09
N ARG A 260 3.24 -14.68 -9.54
CA ARG A 260 2.28 -15.77 -9.78
C ARG A 260 1.85 -15.89 -11.24
N ARG A 261 1.71 -14.77 -11.95
CA ARG A 261 1.38 -14.76 -13.39
C ARG A 261 2.56 -15.13 -14.29
N GLY A 262 3.72 -15.49 -13.72
CA GLY A 262 4.93 -15.77 -14.49
C GLY A 262 5.48 -14.53 -15.20
N ARG A 263 5.08 -13.33 -14.78
CA ARG A 263 5.53 -12.03 -15.32
C ARG A 263 6.20 -11.23 -14.21
N PRO A 264 7.37 -11.65 -13.69
CA PRO A 264 8.06 -10.89 -12.65
C PRO A 264 8.28 -9.46 -13.16
N HIS A 265 7.65 -8.49 -12.50
CA HIS A 265 7.80 -7.08 -12.84
C HIS A 265 9.23 -6.67 -12.51
N PHE A 266 10.02 -6.36 -13.55
CA PHE A 266 11.36 -5.76 -13.46
C PHE A 266 12.27 -6.47 -12.46
N ASP A 267 12.87 -7.56 -12.93
CA ASP A 267 14.16 -8.09 -12.51
C ASP A 267 14.34 -8.40 -11.01
N GLY A 268 14.15 -9.67 -10.64
CA GLY A 268 15.06 -10.39 -9.72
C GLY A 268 14.75 -10.39 -8.21
N HIS A 269 13.94 -11.34 -7.75
CA HIS A 269 14.31 -12.60 -7.05
C HIS A 269 13.22 -13.60 -7.49
N THR A 270 13.56 -14.80 -7.95
CA THR A 270 12.55 -15.84 -8.30
C THR A 270 12.19 -16.67 -7.08
N GLU A 271 12.17 -16.04 -5.93
CA GLU A 271 11.79 -16.70 -4.69
C GLU A 271 10.29 -16.88 -4.66
N SER A 272 9.86 -17.97 -4.05
CA SER A 272 8.44 -18.28 -3.92
C SER A 272 7.77 -17.17 -3.12
N VAL A 273 6.52 -16.84 -3.45
CA VAL A 273 5.71 -15.93 -2.61
C VAL A 273 5.67 -16.42 -1.16
N GLU A 274 5.73 -17.74 -0.96
CA GLU A 274 5.74 -18.39 0.36
C GLU A 274 6.97 -18.02 1.20
N SER A 275 8.16 -17.91 0.59
CA SER A 275 9.39 -17.53 1.30
C SER A 275 9.41 -16.07 1.71
N GLU A 276 8.57 -15.22 1.10
CA GLU A 276 8.48 -13.81 1.42
C GLU A 276 7.34 -13.52 2.42
N PHE A 277 6.39 -14.44 2.61
CA PHE A 277 5.15 -14.20 3.37
C PHE A 277 5.39 -13.76 4.83
N TRP A 278 6.50 -14.18 5.45
CA TRP A 278 6.84 -13.83 6.83
C TRP A 278 6.94 -12.31 7.06
N ILE A 279 7.38 -11.54 6.05
CA ILE A 279 7.58 -10.08 6.17
C ILE A 279 6.26 -9.33 6.35
N LEU A 280 5.15 -9.87 5.82
CA LEU A 280 3.84 -9.22 5.86
C LEU A 280 3.39 -9.03 7.31
N SER A 281 3.56 -10.06 8.15
CA SER A 281 3.19 -9.97 9.57
C SER A 281 3.94 -8.83 10.29
N ARG A 282 5.22 -8.64 9.97
CA ARG A 282 6.05 -7.56 10.55
C ARG A 282 5.65 -6.18 10.03
N LEU A 283 5.38 -6.07 8.74
CA LEU A 283 4.94 -4.82 8.12
C LEU A 283 3.62 -4.33 8.71
N LEU A 284 2.65 -5.24 8.88
CA LEU A 284 1.36 -4.92 9.48
C LEU A 284 1.51 -4.52 10.95
N GLN A 285 2.36 -5.20 11.72
CA GLN A 285 2.61 -4.85 13.13
C GLN A 285 3.36 -3.52 13.33
N ASN A 286 3.92 -2.93 12.26
CA ASN A 286 4.68 -1.71 12.37
C ASN A 286 3.75 -0.51 12.69
N PRO A 287 4.07 0.34 13.68
CA PRO A 287 3.22 1.47 14.07
C PRO A 287 3.04 2.55 12.98
N THR A 288 3.91 2.56 11.97
CA THR A 288 3.80 3.50 10.84
C THR A 288 2.82 3.03 9.77
N PHE A 289 2.36 1.78 9.81
CA PHE A 289 1.39 1.23 8.88
C PHE A 289 -0.02 1.77 9.15
N ARG A 290 -0.60 2.43 8.14
CA ARG A 290 -1.94 3.03 8.15
C ARG A 290 -2.68 2.85 6.83
N ASN A 291 -2.02 2.30 5.81
CA ASN A 291 -2.49 2.28 4.44
C ASN A 291 -3.96 1.85 4.30
N PRO A 292 -4.86 2.77 3.91
CA PRO A 292 -6.29 2.47 3.86
C PRO A 292 -6.69 1.66 2.62
N ASN A 293 -5.79 1.50 1.64
CA ASN A 293 -6.11 0.92 0.33
C ASN A 293 -5.62 -0.51 0.14
N VAL A 294 -4.84 -1.05 1.08
CA VAL A 294 -4.16 -2.34 0.94
C VAL A 294 -5.12 -3.47 0.56
N LEU A 295 -6.30 -3.50 1.19
CA LEU A 295 -7.30 -4.54 0.98
C LEU A 295 -8.01 -4.36 -0.38
N LEU A 296 -8.22 -3.11 -0.81
CA LEU A 296 -8.74 -2.79 -2.14
C LEU A 296 -7.79 -3.30 -3.24
N LEU A 297 -6.49 -3.08 -3.07
CA LEU A 297 -5.48 -3.60 -3.99
C LEU A 297 -5.44 -5.13 -3.98
N ALA A 298 -5.52 -5.76 -2.81
CA ALA A 298 -5.57 -7.21 -2.68
C ALA A 298 -6.74 -7.81 -3.50
N VAL A 299 -7.91 -7.16 -3.50
CA VAL A 299 -9.07 -7.53 -4.33
C VAL A 299 -8.74 -7.45 -5.82
N TRP A 300 -8.16 -6.33 -6.28
CA TRP A 300 -7.85 -6.12 -7.70
C TRP A 300 -6.73 -7.02 -8.23
N TRP A 301 -5.85 -7.48 -7.36
CA TRP A 301 -4.74 -8.37 -7.69
C TRP A 301 -5.03 -9.85 -7.39
N GLU A 302 -6.26 -10.20 -6.98
CA GLU A 302 -6.70 -11.59 -6.78
C GLU A 302 -5.70 -12.41 -5.92
N LEU A 303 -5.32 -11.86 -4.77
CA LEU A 303 -4.36 -12.51 -3.87
C LEU A 303 -4.91 -13.81 -3.26
N ASP A 304 -4.00 -14.62 -2.71
CA ASP A 304 -4.37 -15.86 -2.02
C ASP A 304 -5.14 -15.54 -0.74
N HIS A 305 -6.00 -16.49 -0.38
CA HIS A 305 -6.80 -16.46 0.84
C HIS A 305 -5.94 -16.19 2.10
N ALA A 306 -4.71 -16.71 2.16
CA ALA A 306 -3.82 -16.50 3.31
C ALA A 306 -3.39 -15.04 3.49
N VAL A 307 -3.13 -14.31 2.40
CA VAL A 307 -2.74 -12.89 2.45
C VAL A 307 -3.94 -12.06 2.90
N PHE A 308 -5.12 -12.37 2.35
CA PHE A 308 -6.34 -11.69 2.74
C PHE A 308 -6.70 -11.89 4.21
N GLU A 309 -6.62 -13.12 4.72
CA GLU A 309 -6.86 -13.40 6.13
C GLU A 309 -5.89 -12.63 7.02
N ALA A 310 -4.60 -12.55 6.64
CA ALA A 310 -3.63 -11.76 7.39
C ALA A 310 -3.99 -10.26 7.43
N LEU A 311 -4.45 -9.70 6.31
CA LEU A 311 -4.88 -8.30 6.24
C LEU A 311 -6.16 -8.06 7.07
N LEU A 312 -7.14 -8.96 6.96
CA LEU A 312 -8.41 -8.88 7.70
C LEU A 312 -8.21 -9.04 9.20
N ALA A 313 -7.39 -10.02 9.63
CA ALA A 313 -7.04 -10.24 11.02
C ALA A 313 -6.33 -9.04 11.67
N HIS A 314 -5.58 -8.26 10.88
CA HIS A 314 -4.97 -7.01 11.32
C HIS A 314 -5.98 -5.84 11.42
N GLY A 315 -7.21 -6.02 10.94
CA GLY A 315 -8.25 -4.98 10.97
C GLY A 315 -8.25 -4.06 9.74
N CYS A 316 -7.63 -4.47 8.63
CA CYS A 316 -7.68 -3.70 7.39
C CYS A 316 -9.11 -3.61 6.85
N GLY A 317 -9.38 -2.56 6.07
CA GLY A 317 -10.65 -2.35 5.37
C GLY A 317 -11.56 -1.32 6.02
N ARG A 318 -12.42 -0.71 5.21
CA ARG A 318 -13.33 0.35 5.67
C ARG A 318 -14.49 -0.23 6.48
N ARG A 319 -14.93 0.48 7.52
CA ARG A 319 -16.11 0.18 8.35
C ARG A 319 -17.23 1.19 8.13
N ASP A 320 -18.48 0.79 8.39
CA ASP A 320 -19.62 1.70 8.28
C ASP A 320 -19.47 2.88 9.25
N GLY A 321 -19.89 4.07 8.82
CA GLY A 321 -19.67 5.32 9.54
C GLY A 321 -18.27 5.94 9.40
N GLN A 322 -17.30 5.23 8.82
CA GLN A 322 -16.00 5.82 8.52
C GLN A 322 -16.04 6.64 7.23
N ALA A 323 -15.53 7.86 7.29
CA ALA A 323 -15.27 8.69 6.11
C ALA A 323 -14.18 8.03 5.22
N PRO A 324 -14.21 8.23 3.89
CA PRO A 324 -13.20 7.65 3.01
C PRO A 324 -11.82 8.26 3.32
N ALA A 325 -10.87 7.41 3.70
CA ALA A 325 -9.51 7.85 4.05
C ALA A 325 -8.62 8.14 2.83
N SER A 326 -9.07 7.80 1.63
CA SER A 326 -8.34 8.00 0.38
C SER A 326 -9.27 8.36 -0.77
N TRP A 327 -8.70 8.91 -1.84
CA TRP A 327 -9.46 9.16 -3.08
C TRP A 327 -9.98 7.85 -3.71
N LEU A 328 -9.27 6.72 -3.54
CA LEU A 328 -9.75 5.42 -3.98
C LEU A 328 -11.01 5.01 -3.21
N LEU A 329 -11.01 5.09 -1.88
CA LEU A 329 -12.21 4.78 -1.09
C LEU A 329 -13.35 5.79 -1.32
N GLN A 330 -13.05 7.02 -1.69
CA GLN A 330 -14.06 7.99 -2.12
C GLN A 330 -14.68 7.61 -3.47
N THR A 331 -13.88 7.04 -4.38
CA THR A 331 -14.30 6.68 -5.74
C THR A 331 -15.03 5.34 -5.76
N TYR A 332 -14.47 4.32 -5.10
CA TYR A 332 -14.94 2.93 -5.15
C TYR A 332 -15.82 2.54 -3.95
N GLY A 333 -15.91 3.39 -2.92
CA GLY A 333 -16.74 3.16 -1.75
C GLY A 333 -16.04 2.25 -0.72
N SER A 334 -16.17 0.94 -0.89
CA SER A 334 -15.60 -0.07 0.02
C SER A 334 -15.00 -1.25 -0.73
N GLU A 335 -14.15 -2.01 -0.04
CA GLU A 335 -13.53 -3.21 -0.58
C GLU A 335 -14.57 -4.30 -0.88
N VAL A 336 -15.67 -4.34 -0.13
CA VAL A 336 -16.81 -5.24 -0.36
C VAL A 336 -17.47 -4.94 -1.71
N ILE A 337 -17.69 -3.66 -2.05
CA ILE A 337 -18.24 -3.26 -3.34
C ILE A 337 -17.36 -3.76 -4.49
N GLU A 338 -16.04 -3.52 -4.41
CA GLU A 338 -15.12 -3.96 -5.45
C GLU A 338 -14.99 -5.49 -5.53
N ALA A 339 -15.03 -6.20 -4.40
CA ALA A 339 -15.01 -7.65 -4.38
C ALA A 339 -16.24 -8.25 -5.09
N ILE A 340 -17.42 -7.63 -4.93
CA ILE A 340 -18.63 -8.01 -5.66
C ILE A 340 -18.45 -7.74 -7.16
N LYS A 341 -17.96 -6.56 -7.56
CA LYS A 341 -17.72 -6.25 -8.99
C LYS A 341 -16.75 -7.24 -9.64
N CYS A 342 -15.69 -7.63 -8.91
CA CYS A 342 -14.67 -8.57 -9.37
C CYS A 342 -15.06 -10.06 -9.28
N ASP A 343 -16.27 -10.39 -8.79
CA ASP A 343 -16.69 -11.79 -8.58
C ASP A 343 -15.74 -12.56 -7.64
N ASN A 344 -15.34 -11.93 -6.54
CA ASN A 344 -14.47 -12.53 -5.56
C ASN A 344 -15.29 -13.18 -4.42
N PRO A 345 -15.13 -14.48 -4.11
CA PRO A 345 -15.88 -15.14 -3.04
C PRO A 345 -15.47 -14.68 -1.63
N ILE A 346 -14.38 -13.93 -1.51
CA ILE A 346 -13.89 -13.41 -0.22
C ILE A 346 -14.86 -12.48 0.51
N VAL A 347 -15.90 -12.01 -0.18
CA VAL A 347 -16.93 -11.15 0.41
C VAL A 347 -17.44 -11.74 1.72
N THR A 348 -17.66 -13.06 1.83
CA THR A 348 -18.12 -13.68 3.09
C THR A 348 -17.16 -13.42 4.25
N ALA A 349 -15.86 -13.65 4.05
CA ALA A 349 -14.84 -13.39 5.06
C ALA A 349 -14.78 -11.90 5.42
N MET A 350 -14.85 -11.00 4.43
CA MET A 350 -14.89 -9.56 4.71
C MET A 350 -16.06 -9.16 5.62
N LEU A 351 -17.24 -9.76 5.41
CA LEU A 351 -18.42 -9.49 6.24
C LEU A 351 -18.29 -10.08 7.65
N ASP A 352 -17.65 -11.24 7.81
CA ASP A 352 -17.37 -11.82 9.12
C ASP A 352 -16.46 -10.91 9.98
N TYR A 353 -15.54 -10.18 9.33
CA TYR A 353 -14.72 -9.15 9.98
C TYR A 353 -15.40 -7.77 10.10
N GLY A 354 -16.67 -7.66 9.72
CA GLY A 354 -17.52 -6.47 9.88
C GLY A 354 -17.20 -5.33 8.91
N LEU A 355 -16.68 -5.61 7.71
CA LEU A 355 -16.42 -4.57 6.71
C LEU A 355 -17.69 -3.83 6.29
N ALA A 356 -17.51 -2.60 5.81
CA ALA A 356 -18.59 -1.68 5.44
C ALA A 356 -19.53 -2.26 4.37
N LEU A 357 -20.80 -2.34 4.73
CA LEU A 357 -21.91 -2.79 3.88
C LEU A 357 -22.64 -1.62 3.23
N GLU A 358 -22.73 -0.51 3.97
CA GLU A 358 -23.66 0.59 3.73
C GLU A 358 -22.98 1.85 3.18
N VAL A 359 -21.69 1.74 2.89
CA VAL A 359 -20.93 2.78 2.18
C VAL A 359 -21.35 2.81 0.71
N GLU A 360 -21.33 4.00 0.14
CA GLU A 360 -21.63 4.23 -1.27
C GLU A 360 -20.36 4.51 -2.05
N ASP A 361 -20.31 4.02 -3.29
CA ASP A 361 -19.31 4.43 -4.27
C ASP A 361 -19.64 5.79 -4.91
N ASN A 362 -18.81 6.24 -5.85
CA ASN A 362 -19.01 7.51 -6.56
C ASN A 362 -20.29 7.56 -7.42
N PHE A 363 -20.93 6.42 -7.70
CA PHE A 363 -22.23 6.35 -8.36
C PHE A 363 -23.40 6.40 -7.37
N GLY A 364 -23.12 6.52 -6.07
CA GLY A 364 -24.12 6.48 -5.01
C GLY A 364 -24.74 5.09 -4.87
N SER A 365 -23.96 4.01 -5.09
CA SER A 365 -24.45 2.63 -4.99
C SER A 365 -23.83 1.93 -3.78
N THR A 366 -24.64 1.19 -3.03
CA THR A 366 -24.18 0.32 -1.93
C THR A 366 -23.77 -1.07 -2.45
N ALA A 367 -23.17 -1.88 -1.57
CA ALA A 367 -22.82 -3.27 -1.90
C ALA A 367 -24.03 -4.09 -2.38
N LEU A 368 -25.20 -3.90 -1.75
CA LEU A 368 -26.42 -4.62 -2.13
C LEU A 368 -26.93 -4.22 -3.52
N ILE A 369 -26.84 -2.93 -3.90
CA ILE A 369 -27.21 -2.49 -5.25
C ILE A 369 -26.30 -3.13 -6.30
N HIS A 370 -24.99 -3.23 -6.03
CA HIS A 370 -24.06 -3.92 -6.94
C HIS A 370 -24.34 -5.43 -7.04
N ALA A 371 -24.72 -6.09 -5.94
CA ALA A 371 -25.12 -7.49 -5.97
C ALA A 371 -26.37 -7.73 -6.82
N LEU A 372 -27.38 -6.85 -6.70
CA LEU A 372 -28.61 -6.90 -7.50
C LEU A 372 -28.35 -6.61 -8.99
N ASP A 373 -27.48 -5.66 -9.31
CA ASP A 373 -27.13 -5.35 -10.70
C ASP A 373 -26.41 -6.52 -11.37
N LYS A 374 -25.53 -7.20 -10.62
CA LYS A 374 -24.73 -8.31 -11.12
C LYS A 374 -25.53 -9.60 -11.35
N GLY A 375 -26.58 -9.85 -10.56
CA GLY A 375 -27.29 -11.13 -10.56
C GLY A 375 -26.46 -12.25 -9.91
N ARG A 376 -26.55 -13.49 -10.41
CA ARG A 376 -25.75 -14.60 -9.86
C ARG A 376 -24.25 -14.41 -10.19
N GLY A 377 -23.39 -14.61 -9.19
CA GLY A 377 -21.93 -14.64 -9.34
C GLY A 377 -21.34 -16.00 -8.93
N LYS A 378 -20.04 -16.03 -8.59
CA LYS A 378 -19.42 -17.21 -7.95
C LYS A 378 -20.12 -17.66 -6.67
N ILE A 379 -20.72 -16.70 -5.95
CA ILE A 379 -21.60 -16.93 -4.81
C ILE A 379 -22.85 -16.07 -4.95
N ASP A 380 -23.84 -16.35 -4.11
CA ASP A 380 -25.06 -15.55 -4.03
C ASP A 380 -24.85 -14.33 -3.12
N TYR A 381 -24.26 -13.28 -3.70
CA TYR A 381 -23.97 -12.03 -2.99
C TYR A 381 -25.23 -11.40 -2.38
N THR A 382 -26.38 -11.51 -3.04
CA THR A 382 -27.64 -10.93 -2.54
C THR A 382 -28.03 -11.57 -1.22
N HIS A 383 -28.05 -12.91 -1.17
CA HIS A 383 -28.36 -13.63 0.07
C HIS A 383 -27.30 -13.40 1.16
N VAL A 384 -26.02 -13.38 0.79
CA VAL A 384 -24.92 -13.14 1.73
C VAL A 384 -25.04 -11.77 2.39
N LEU A 385 -25.30 -10.71 1.62
CA LEU A 385 -25.45 -9.35 2.15
C LEU A 385 -26.73 -9.19 2.99
N ILE A 386 -27.84 -9.79 2.57
CA ILE A 386 -29.09 -9.79 3.35
C ILE A 386 -28.86 -10.47 4.72
N ALA A 387 -28.15 -11.60 4.74
CA ALA A 387 -27.83 -12.33 5.96
C ALA A 387 -26.87 -11.54 6.87
N ALA A 388 -25.92 -10.80 6.28
CA ALA A 388 -25.01 -9.92 7.01
C ALA A 388 -25.68 -8.64 7.56
N GLY A 389 -26.98 -8.43 7.27
CA GLY A 389 -27.74 -7.34 7.86
C GLY A 389 -27.82 -6.07 7.01
N ALA A 390 -27.50 -6.13 5.71
CA ALA A 390 -27.60 -4.98 4.81
C ALA A 390 -28.97 -4.28 4.90
N ASP A 391 -28.99 -2.95 4.85
CA ASP A 391 -30.21 -2.15 4.91
C ASP A 391 -30.99 -2.30 3.59
N LEU A 392 -32.25 -2.75 3.70
CA LEU A 392 -33.11 -3.05 2.56
C LEU A 392 -34.00 -1.87 2.18
N GLU A 393 -34.10 -0.86 3.05
CA GLU A 393 -35.02 0.28 2.93
C GLU A 393 -34.27 1.60 2.69
N ARG A 394 -32.96 1.62 2.94
CA ARG A 394 -32.13 2.80 2.67
C ARG A 394 -32.12 3.13 1.18
N ARG A 395 -32.36 4.41 0.88
CA ARG A 395 -32.09 4.98 -0.44
C ARG A 395 -30.61 5.28 -0.57
N ALA A 396 -29.97 4.69 -1.57
CA ALA A 396 -28.59 5.05 -1.89
C ALA A 396 -28.54 6.39 -2.64
N GLY A 397 -27.37 6.98 -2.84
CA GLY A 397 -27.17 8.25 -3.53
C GLY A 397 -27.71 8.28 -4.96
N CYS A 398 -27.94 7.13 -5.59
CA CYS A 398 -28.64 7.02 -6.86
C CYS A 398 -30.17 7.23 -6.78
N GLY A 399 -30.72 7.41 -5.57
CA GLY A 399 -32.14 7.70 -5.31
C GLY A 399 -33.03 6.46 -5.15
N TYR A 400 -32.51 5.26 -5.38
CA TYR A 400 -33.26 4.00 -5.33
C TYR A 400 -33.03 3.27 -4.00
N THR A 401 -34.08 2.63 -3.48
CA THR A 401 -33.91 1.54 -2.50
C THR A 401 -33.47 0.25 -3.21
N PRO A 402 -32.89 -0.72 -2.49
CA PRO A 402 -32.63 -2.05 -3.03
C PRO A 402 -33.85 -2.68 -3.71
N LEU A 403 -35.05 -2.53 -3.13
CA LEU A 403 -36.28 -3.05 -3.72
C LEU A 403 -36.66 -2.31 -5.02
N ASP A 404 -36.58 -0.97 -5.04
CA ASP A 404 -36.84 -0.19 -6.26
C ASP A 404 -35.90 -0.62 -7.39
N PHE A 405 -34.63 -0.87 -7.08
CA PHE A 405 -33.64 -1.30 -8.04
C PHE A 405 -33.93 -2.70 -8.58
N ALA A 406 -34.30 -3.66 -7.71
CA ALA A 406 -34.71 -5.00 -8.13
C ALA A 406 -35.98 -4.98 -9.01
N GLU A 407 -36.96 -4.13 -8.71
CA GLU A 407 -38.14 -3.95 -9.58
C GLU A 407 -37.80 -3.36 -10.94
N MET A 408 -36.84 -2.42 -10.98
CA MET A 408 -36.37 -1.84 -12.23
C MET A 408 -35.69 -2.91 -13.10
N ASN A 409 -34.86 -3.78 -12.51
CA ASN A 409 -34.22 -4.90 -13.20
C ASN A 409 -35.26 -5.88 -13.75
N MET A 410 -36.30 -6.22 -12.97
CA MET A 410 -37.42 -7.06 -13.42
C MET A 410 -38.19 -6.48 -14.61
N ARG A 411 -38.27 -5.15 -14.73
CA ARG A 411 -38.95 -4.47 -15.85
C ARG A 411 -38.04 -4.27 -17.07
N ALA A 412 -36.74 -4.52 -16.93
CA ALA A 412 -35.79 -4.40 -18.03
C ALA A 412 -36.04 -5.49 -19.07
N ARG A 413 -35.44 -5.32 -20.27
CA ARG A 413 -35.50 -6.35 -21.32
C ARG A 413 -34.40 -7.38 -21.07
N HIS A 414 -34.79 -8.62 -20.79
CA HIS A 414 -33.87 -9.74 -20.59
C HIS A 414 -33.46 -10.43 -21.90
N PRO A 415 -32.28 -11.09 -21.93
CA PRO A 415 -31.25 -11.05 -20.89
C PRO A 415 -30.57 -9.67 -20.86
N ARG A 416 -30.39 -9.10 -19.66
CA ARG A 416 -29.89 -7.71 -19.51
C ARG A 416 -28.39 -7.71 -19.21
N MET A 417 -27.74 -6.61 -19.57
CA MET A 417 -26.35 -6.37 -19.20
C MET A 417 -26.28 -5.60 -17.87
N PRO A 418 -25.45 -6.02 -16.89
CA PRO A 418 -25.17 -5.23 -15.69
C PRO A 418 -24.67 -3.83 -16.08
N GLN A 419 -25.15 -2.79 -15.39
CA GLN A 419 -24.84 -1.40 -15.76
C GLN A 419 -23.78 -0.73 -14.87
N ARG A 420 -23.59 -1.22 -13.65
CA ARG A 420 -22.78 -0.58 -12.59
C ARG A 420 -21.49 -1.34 -12.26
N ALA A 421 -21.14 -2.34 -13.06
CA ALA A 421 -19.95 -3.15 -12.84
C ALA A 421 -18.64 -2.50 -13.34
N TRP A 422 -18.60 -1.20 -13.67
CA TRP A 422 -17.38 -0.57 -14.17
C TRP A 422 -16.33 -0.45 -13.06
N ASN A 423 -15.16 -1.06 -13.27
CA ASN A 423 -13.94 -0.80 -12.52
C ASN A 423 -12.84 -0.32 -13.48
N ALA A 424 -11.82 0.37 -12.98
CA ALA A 424 -10.76 0.97 -13.81
C ALA A 424 -9.86 -0.07 -14.53
N LYS A 425 -9.98 -1.36 -14.19
CA LYS A 425 -9.26 -2.49 -14.81
C LYS A 425 -10.15 -3.27 -15.79
N ALA A 426 -11.44 -2.99 -15.87
CA ALA A 426 -12.44 -3.79 -16.57
C ALA A 426 -12.72 -3.23 -17.96
N VAL A 427 -11.77 -3.46 -18.86
CA VAL A 427 -12.15 -3.77 -20.24
C VAL A 427 -12.51 -5.28 -20.36
N GLU A 428 -12.07 -6.14 -19.42
CA GLU A 428 -12.24 -7.61 -19.55
C GLU A 428 -13.14 -8.33 -18.54
N TYR A 429 -13.31 -7.89 -17.27
CA TYR A 429 -13.81 -8.82 -16.23
C TYR A 429 -15.20 -8.57 -15.65
N CYS A 430 -15.73 -7.34 -15.66
CA CYS A 430 -16.93 -7.04 -14.87
C CYS A 430 -18.25 -7.04 -15.64
N ASN A 431 -18.21 -7.19 -16.97
CA ASN A 431 -19.37 -7.07 -17.85
C ASN A 431 -19.59 -8.30 -18.77
N SER A 432 -18.99 -9.45 -18.46
CA SER A 432 -18.93 -10.58 -19.40
C SER A 432 -20.17 -11.48 -19.42
N ARG A 433 -21.09 -11.35 -18.46
CA ARG A 433 -22.27 -12.22 -18.34
C ARG A 433 -23.57 -11.43 -18.35
N LEU A 434 -24.49 -11.87 -19.21
CA LEU A 434 -25.86 -11.36 -19.21
C LEU A 434 -26.66 -12.00 -18.06
N VAL A 435 -27.54 -11.20 -17.45
CA VAL A 435 -28.43 -11.62 -16.36
C VAL A 435 -29.78 -12.03 -16.95
N SER A 436 -30.25 -13.23 -16.59
CA SER A 436 -31.55 -13.74 -17.06
C SER A 436 -32.70 -13.21 -16.21
N GLU A 437 -33.93 -13.34 -16.73
CA GLU A 437 -35.13 -12.93 -15.99
C GLU A 437 -35.30 -13.75 -14.71
N GLU A 438 -34.94 -15.04 -14.73
CA GLU A 438 -35.03 -15.91 -13.57
C GLU A 438 -34.14 -15.43 -12.41
N GLU A 439 -32.93 -14.96 -12.71
CA GLU A 439 -32.00 -14.47 -11.69
C GLU A 439 -32.46 -13.17 -11.06
N ASP A 440 -32.95 -12.23 -11.86
CA ASP A 440 -33.55 -11.00 -11.35
C ASP A 440 -34.80 -11.29 -10.51
N LYS A 441 -35.58 -12.30 -10.92
CA LYS A 441 -36.76 -12.73 -10.17
C LYS A 441 -36.39 -13.35 -8.83
N GLU A 442 -35.35 -14.17 -8.78
CA GLU A 442 -34.83 -14.74 -7.53
C GLU A 442 -34.35 -13.66 -6.57
N THR A 443 -33.49 -12.74 -7.05
CA THR A 443 -32.97 -11.64 -6.22
C THR A 443 -34.07 -10.69 -5.75
N TYR A 444 -35.04 -10.35 -6.61
CA TYR A 444 -36.24 -9.58 -6.23
C TYR A 444 -37.03 -10.29 -5.12
N MET A 445 -37.29 -11.59 -5.28
CA MET A 445 -38.04 -12.37 -4.29
C MET A 445 -37.27 -12.49 -2.97
N ALA A 446 -35.95 -12.60 -3.01
CA ALA A 446 -35.09 -12.63 -1.83
C ALA A 446 -35.19 -11.32 -1.04
N VAL A 447 -35.03 -10.16 -1.69
CA VAL A 447 -35.15 -8.85 -1.05
C VAL A 447 -36.57 -8.65 -0.49
N LYS A 448 -37.61 -8.93 -1.28
CA LYS A 448 -39.01 -8.78 -0.86
C LYS A 448 -39.35 -9.67 0.33
N LYS A 449 -38.88 -10.92 0.32
CA LYS A 449 -39.05 -11.86 1.44
C LYS A 449 -38.35 -11.34 2.69
N ALA A 450 -37.11 -10.90 2.58
CA ALA A 450 -36.32 -10.38 3.69
C ALA A 450 -36.95 -9.12 4.31
N ILE A 451 -37.47 -8.19 3.49
CA ILE A 451 -38.22 -7.03 3.97
C ILE A 451 -39.46 -7.47 4.76
N LYS A 452 -40.24 -8.42 4.23
CA LYS A 452 -41.43 -8.94 4.90
C LYS A 452 -41.11 -9.63 6.24
N GLU A 453 -40.01 -10.39 6.29
CA GLU A 453 -39.56 -11.07 7.51
C GLU A 453 -39.10 -10.06 8.57
N ARG A 454 -38.31 -9.05 8.18
CA ARG A 454 -37.84 -8.00 9.10
C ARG A 454 -38.99 -7.11 9.60
N THR A 455 -39.94 -6.75 8.75
CA THR A 455 -41.14 -5.98 9.14
C THR A 455 -42.09 -6.79 10.01
N GLY A 456 -42.30 -8.07 9.69
CA GLY A 456 -43.07 -9.00 10.52
C GLY A 456 -42.43 -9.22 11.90
N TYR A 457 -41.10 -9.30 11.96
CA TYR A 457 -40.35 -9.40 13.21
C TYR A 457 -40.42 -8.11 14.05
N GLN A 458 -40.35 -6.93 13.41
CA GLN A 458 -40.58 -5.65 14.10
C GLN A 458 -42.02 -5.54 14.63
N ALA A 459 -43.00 -6.12 13.92
CA ALA A 459 -44.39 -6.17 14.37
C ALA A 459 -44.61 -7.15 15.54
N THR A 460 -43.84 -8.24 15.64
CA THR A 460 -43.91 -9.16 16.79
C THR A 460 -43.14 -8.67 18.02
N LEU A 461 -42.06 -7.90 17.84
CA LEU A 461 -41.39 -7.16 18.92
C LEU A 461 -42.27 -6.03 19.49
N ARG A 462 -43.19 -5.48 18.69
CA ARG A 462 -44.28 -4.63 19.18
C ARG A 462 -45.32 -5.50 19.88
N ILE A 463 -45.07 -5.80 21.16
CA ILE A 463 -46.07 -6.41 22.06
C ILE A 463 -47.40 -5.66 21.89
N PRO A 464 -48.54 -6.34 21.67
CA PRO A 464 -49.82 -5.68 21.54
C PRO A 464 -50.15 -4.94 22.84
N VAL A 465 -50.47 -3.65 22.74
CA VAL A 465 -50.91 -2.79 23.86
C VAL A 465 -52.32 -3.17 24.36
N SER A 466 -52.73 -4.43 24.21
CA SER A 466 -53.97 -4.94 24.79
C SER A 466 -53.63 -5.70 26.06
N THR A 467 -53.89 -5.06 27.20
CA THR A 467 -53.72 -5.52 28.60
C THR A 467 -52.32 -5.36 29.20
N VAL A 468 -51.85 -4.12 29.27
CA VAL A 468 -50.75 -3.75 30.18
C VAL A 468 -51.39 -3.23 31.48
N PRO A 469 -51.31 -3.96 32.62
CA PRO A 469 -51.88 -3.50 33.89
C PRO A 469 -51.06 -2.34 34.45
N SER A 470 -51.47 -1.09 34.21
CA SER A 470 -50.92 0.16 34.80
C SER A 470 -49.46 0.04 35.30
N TRP A 471 -48.52 -0.17 34.40
CA TRP A 471 -47.11 -0.22 34.77
C TRP A 471 -46.67 1.21 35.09
N GLY A 472 -46.15 1.42 36.29
CA GLY A 472 -45.63 2.72 36.70
C GLY A 472 -44.47 3.13 35.80
N PHE A 473 -44.35 4.45 35.53
CA PHE A 473 -43.29 5.06 34.71
C PHE A 473 -41.86 4.54 35.01
N ARG A 474 -41.63 4.05 36.23
CA ARG A 474 -40.36 3.47 36.69
C ARG A 474 -39.97 2.18 35.95
N ASP A 475 -40.92 1.29 35.66
CA ASP A 475 -40.61 0.00 35.02
C ASP A 475 -40.36 0.13 33.52
N ILE A 476 -41.00 1.10 32.87
CA ILE A 476 -40.77 1.43 31.46
C ILE A 476 -39.36 2.00 31.29
N PHE A 477 -38.93 2.87 32.22
CA PHE A 477 -37.61 3.51 32.18
C PHE A 477 -36.47 2.53 32.47
N LEU A 478 -36.65 1.60 33.41
CA LEU A 478 -35.61 0.61 33.75
C LEU A 478 -35.40 -0.42 32.64
N ARG A 479 -36.45 -0.81 31.89
CA ARG A 479 -36.30 -1.75 30.76
C ARG A 479 -35.74 -1.09 29.51
N SER A 480 -36.11 0.15 29.21
CA SER A 480 -35.49 0.88 28.09
C SER A 480 -34.02 1.20 28.36
N ALA A 481 -33.66 1.51 29.60
CA ALA A 481 -32.26 1.66 30.01
C ALA A 481 -31.45 0.36 29.81
N SER A 482 -31.99 -0.80 30.21
CA SER A 482 -31.28 -2.09 30.05
C SER A 482 -31.06 -2.53 28.60
N ILE A 483 -31.90 -2.06 27.67
CA ILE A 483 -31.79 -2.38 26.23
C ILE A 483 -30.72 -1.47 25.59
N VAL A 484 -30.66 -0.20 25.99
CA VAL A 484 -29.66 0.76 25.49
C VAL A 484 -28.26 0.43 26.00
N GLU A 485 -28.12 -0.04 27.25
CA GLU A 485 -26.84 -0.44 27.85
C GLU A 485 -26.21 -1.69 27.21
N ARG A 486 -27.03 -2.58 26.64
CA ARG A 486 -26.56 -3.85 26.08
C ARG A 486 -26.01 -3.72 24.66
N ASP A 487 -26.56 -2.81 23.85
CA ASP A 487 -26.27 -2.74 22.41
C ASP A 487 -25.43 -1.50 22.00
N MET A 488 -25.32 -0.45 22.83
CA MET A 488 -24.54 0.75 22.51
C MET A 488 -23.95 1.46 23.75
N PRO A 489 -22.77 1.04 24.26
CA PRO A 489 -22.23 1.54 25.54
C PRO A 489 -21.92 3.05 25.57
N ASN A 490 -21.72 3.69 24.40
CA ASN A 490 -21.38 5.12 24.30
C ASN A 490 -22.59 6.03 23.99
N VAL A 491 -23.77 5.47 23.72
CA VAL A 491 -24.98 6.25 23.37
C VAL A 491 -25.82 6.59 24.60
N GLY A 492 -25.66 5.85 25.71
CA GLY A 492 -26.33 6.14 26.98
C GLY A 492 -26.07 7.57 27.49
N LEU A 493 -24.84 8.06 27.39
CA LEU A 493 -24.45 9.41 27.85
C LEU A 493 -25.07 10.54 27.02
N THR A 494 -25.22 10.35 25.71
CA THR A 494 -25.82 11.37 24.82
C THR A 494 -27.33 11.40 24.93
N VAL A 495 -27.98 10.23 25.04
CA VAL A 495 -29.44 10.15 25.27
C VAL A 495 -29.80 10.68 26.66
N LEU A 496 -29.02 10.35 27.70
CA LEU A 496 -29.19 10.91 29.04
C LEU A 496 -28.97 12.43 29.04
N GLY A 497 -27.97 12.93 28.31
CA GLY A 497 -27.72 14.36 28.12
C GLY A 497 -28.88 15.09 27.42
N ILE A 498 -29.48 14.48 26.39
CA ILE A 498 -30.67 15.03 25.70
C ILE A 498 -31.89 15.05 26.63
N ILE A 499 -32.10 13.99 27.42
CA ILE A 499 -33.20 13.94 28.39
C ILE A 499 -32.99 14.99 29.48
N LEU A 500 -31.77 15.11 30.03
CA LEU A 500 -31.44 16.11 31.05
C LEU A 500 -31.62 17.54 30.52
N THR A 501 -31.21 17.83 29.29
CA THR A 501 -31.39 19.15 28.67
C THR A 501 -32.87 19.45 28.40
N LEU A 502 -33.67 18.49 27.94
CA LEU A 502 -35.12 18.68 27.77
C LEU A 502 -35.84 18.90 29.10
N VAL A 503 -35.47 18.15 30.15
CA VAL A 503 -36.00 18.34 31.51
C VAL A 503 -35.61 19.71 32.06
N SER A 504 -34.37 20.15 31.84
CA SER A 504 -33.88 21.48 32.23
C SER A 504 -34.65 22.60 31.54
N LEU A 505 -34.92 22.45 30.24
CA LEU A 505 -35.67 23.43 29.45
C LEU A 505 -37.16 23.49 29.82
N LEU A 506 -37.78 22.34 30.10
CA LEU A 506 -39.14 22.26 30.63
C LEU A 506 -39.23 22.91 32.02
N TRP A 507 -38.22 22.72 32.87
CA TRP A 507 -38.16 23.33 34.19
C TRP A 507 -37.97 24.85 34.12
N LEU A 508 -37.12 25.36 33.22
CA LEU A 508 -36.97 26.79 32.96
C LEU A 508 -38.27 27.42 32.44
N LYS A 509 -39.03 26.72 31.59
CA LYS A 509 -40.36 27.16 31.15
C LYS A 509 -41.37 27.19 32.29
N LEU A 510 -41.34 26.18 33.17
CA LEU A 510 -42.19 26.12 34.36
C LEU A 510 -41.85 27.27 35.32
N TRP A 511 -40.56 27.57 35.51
CA TRP A 511 -40.09 28.68 36.34
C TRP A 511 -40.44 30.04 35.74
N ALA A 512 -40.33 30.20 34.42
CA ALA A 512 -40.79 31.41 33.74
C ALA A 512 -42.31 31.62 33.90
N PHE A 513 -43.09 30.53 33.91
CA PHE A 513 -44.53 30.57 34.17
C PHE A 513 -44.85 30.91 35.64
N VAL A 514 -44.15 30.29 36.60
CA VAL A 514 -44.29 30.58 38.04
C VAL A 514 -43.84 32.01 38.36
N TRP A 515 -42.78 32.51 37.74
CA TRP A 515 -42.33 33.90 37.90
C TRP A 515 -43.33 34.90 37.32
N ARG A 516 -43.94 34.61 36.17
CA ARG A 516 -45.08 35.40 35.64
C ARG A 516 -46.28 35.37 36.57
N ALA A 517 -46.56 34.24 37.22
CA ALA A 517 -47.62 34.12 38.22
C ALA A 517 -47.29 34.86 39.53
N MET A 518 -46.02 34.94 39.93
CA MET A 518 -45.57 35.72 41.10
C MET A 518 -45.78 37.23 40.93
N ILE A 519 -45.56 37.77 39.72
CA ILE A 519 -45.82 39.20 39.42
C ILE A 519 -47.31 39.53 39.57
N LEU A 520 -48.19 38.52 39.47
CA LEU A 520 -49.65 38.65 39.60
C LEU A 520 -50.18 38.28 41.00
N GLY A 521 -49.30 38.07 41.98
CA GLY A 521 -49.66 38.08 43.40
C GLY A 521 -50.57 36.93 43.87
N SER A 522 -50.11 35.68 43.79
CA SER A 522 -50.57 34.62 44.71
C SER A 522 -49.65 33.39 44.67
N LEU A 523 -49.55 32.70 45.84
CA LEU A 523 -48.94 31.39 46.11
C LEU A 523 -47.47 31.33 46.60
N PRO A 524 -47.23 31.55 47.91
CA PRO A 524 -46.00 31.14 48.58
C PRO A 524 -45.89 29.61 48.79
N ASN A 525 -47.01 28.88 48.85
CA ASN A 525 -47.05 27.47 49.29
C ASN A 525 -46.68 26.44 48.20
N LEU A 526 -46.57 26.84 46.92
CA LEU A 526 -46.18 25.92 45.84
C LEU A 526 -44.65 25.71 45.76
N ILE A 527 -43.88 26.68 46.28
CA ILE A 527 -42.42 26.73 46.16
C ILE A 527 -41.77 25.65 47.03
N THR A 528 -42.23 25.50 48.27
CA THR A 528 -41.71 24.50 49.22
C THR A 528 -41.98 23.07 48.77
N MET A 529 -43.10 22.83 48.10
CA MET A 529 -43.44 21.51 47.55
C MET A 529 -42.62 21.20 46.30
N GLY A 530 -42.42 22.19 45.42
CA GLY A 530 -41.63 22.05 44.18
C GLY A 530 -40.13 21.84 44.44
N THR A 531 -39.54 22.53 45.43
CA THR A 531 -38.12 22.35 45.78
C THR A 531 -37.84 21.00 46.44
N SER A 532 -38.77 20.47 47.25
CA SER A 532 -38.58 19.16 47.89
C SER A 532 -38.64 17.99 46.89
N VAL A 533 -39.54 18.08 45.91
CA VAL A 533 -39.67 17.07 44.84
C VAL A 533 -38.45 17.10 43.91
N PHE A 534 -37.90 18.28 43.63
CA PHE A 534 -36.70 18.44 42.81
C PHE A 534 -35.44 17.91 43.53
N CYS A 535 -35.23 18.23 44.81
CA CYS A 535 -34.12 17.65 45.57
C CYS A 535 -34.23 16.12 45.68
N SER A 536 -35.45 15.58 45.79
CA SER A 536 -35.68 14.13 45.82
C SER A 536 -35.40 13.47 44.47
N LEU A 537 -35.77 14.11 43.35
CA LEU A 537 -35.48 13.63 41.99
C LEU A 537 -34.00 13.71 41.64
N VAL A 538 -33.31 14.79 42.04
CA VAL A 538 -31.86 14.93 41.83
C VAL A 538 -31.10 13.92 42.69
N TRP A 539 -31.55 13.65 43.92
CA TRP A 539 -30.96 12.62 44.78
C TRP A 539 -31.17 11.19 44.22
N LEU A 540 -32.33 10.92 43.62
CA LEU A 540 -32.64 9.66 42.93
C LEU A 540 -31.95 9.48 41.57
N LEU A 541 -31.39 10.54 40.99
CA LEU A 541 -30.65 10.50 39.71
C LEU A 541 -29.13 10.53 39.90
N TYR A 542 -28.66 10.85 41.12
CA TYR A 542 -27.24 10.87 41.47
C TYR A 542 -26.75 9.52 42.04
N TYR A 543 -27.67 8.67 42.50
CA TYR A 543 -27.45 7.26 42.88
C TYR A 543 -28.09 6.35 41.83
#